data_AF-A0A2U9IP74-F1
#
_entry.id   AF-A0A2U9IP74-F1
#
_cell.length_a   1.000
_cell.length_b   1.000
_cell.length_c   1.000
_cell.angle_alpha   90.00
_cell.angle_beta   90.00
_cell.angle_gamma   90.00
#
_symmetry.space_group_name_H-M   'P 1'
#
loop_
_entity.id
_entity.type
_entity.pdbx_description
1 polymer ?
#
loop_
_entity_poly.entity_id
_entity_poly.type
_entity_poly.pdbx_seq_one_letter_code
_entity_poly.pdbx_strand_id
1 'polypeptide(L)'
;MVKLINWKNASQEEKNTAKLLLKDKYYDVLIVLKNNGFIEYIKSSDIDTNEKVIIRREKKNTSLYKEIRRLTSEKFTVKVVLSNLSSCYVDDCFYARIS
;
A
#
# COMPACT_ATOMS: atom_id res chain seq x y z
N MET A 1 11.06 -10.51 -1.40
CA MET A 1 12.10 -9.48 -1.61
C MET A 1 11.51 -8.13 -1.23
N VAL A 2 12.07 -7.45 -0.24
CA VAL A 2 11.63 -6.11 0.18
C VAL A 2 12.37 -5.09 -0.68
N LYS A 3 11.67 -4.24 -1.42
CA LYS A 3 12.27 -3.13 -2.15
C LYS A 3 11.97 -1.83 -1.41
N LEU A 4 13.01 -1.19 -0.90
CA LEU A 4 12.90 0.21 -0.52
C LEU A 4 12.76 1.00 -1.81
N ILE A 5 11.72 1.83 -1.91
CA ILE A 5 11.54 2.67 -3.10
C ILE A 5 12.62 3.75 -3.05
N ASN A 6 13.60 3.69 -3.95
CA ASN A 6 14.49 4.82 -4.17
C ASN A 6 13.69 5.95 -4.84
N TRP A 7 13.34 6.96 -4.06
CA TRP A 7 12.46 8.05 -4.49
C TRP A 7 12.93 8.78 -5.75
N LYS A 8 14.24 8.86 -5.97
CA LYS A 8 14.82 9.49 -7.18
C LYS A 8 14.46 8.72 -8.45
N ASN A 9 14.47 7.38 -8.39
CA ASN A 9 14.27 6.50 -9.55
C ASN A 9 12.86 5.88 -9.61
N ALA A 10 11.98 6.22 -8.66
CA ALA A 10 10.61 5.71 -8.62
C ALA A 10 9.78 6.21 -9.80
N SER A 11 8.91 5.35 -10.33
CA SER A 11 7.99 5.73 -11.41
C SER A 11 6.96 6.76 -10.92
N GLN A 12 6.31 7.46 -11.86
CA GLN A 12 5.29 8.44 -11.49
C GLN A 12 4.09 7.80 -10.76
N GLU A 13 3.70 6.58 -11.14
CA GLU A 13 2.65 5.78 -10.48
C GLU A 13 3.01 5.49 -9.02
N GLU A 14 4.27 5.08 -8.77
CA GLU A 14 4.76 4.82 -7.42
C GLU A 14 4.80 6.08 -6.57
N LYS A 15 5.25 7.20 -7.16
CA LYS A 15 5.26 8.51 -6.48
C LYS A 15 3.85 8.99 -6.12
N ASN A 16 2.87 8.80 -7.01
CA ASN A 16 1.48 9.17 -6.75
C ASN A 16 0.87 8.30 -5.64
N THR A 17 1.08 6.99 -5.70
CA THR A 17 0.61 6.04 -4.68
C THR A 17 1.21 6.36 -3.31
N ALA A 18 2.52 6.63 -3.27
CA ALA A 18 3.22 7.04 -2.06
C ALA A 18 2.66 8.35 -1.47
N LYS A 19 2.37 9.35 -2.31
CA LYS A 19 1.75 10.61 -1.87
C LYS A 19 0.36 10.39 -1.29
N LEU A 20 -0.46 9.53 -1.91
CA LEU A 20 -1.77 9.16 -1.38
C LEU A 20 -1.64 8.50 -0.01
N LEU A 21 -0.71 7.55 0.11
CA LEU A 21 -0.41 6.86 1.36
C LEU A 21 -0.04 7.86 2.46
N LEU A 22 0.92 8.76 2.20
CA LEU A 22 1.43 9.71 3.19
C LEU A 22 0.40 10.75 3.63
N LYS A 23 -0.56 11.10 2.77
CA LYS A 23 -1.64 12.06 3.09
C LYS A 23 -2.72 11.45 3.97
N ASP A 24 -3.06 10.19 3.74
CA ASP A 24 -4.12 9.53 4.47
C ASP A 24 -3.64 9.17 5.88
N LYS A 25 -4.43 9.44 6.92
CA LYS A 25 -4.08 9.09 8.32
C LYS A 25 -4.74 7.79 8.79
N TYR A 26 -5.64 7.22 8.00
CA TYR A 26 -6.52 6.14 8.44
C TYR A 26 -5.98 4.74 8.18
N TYR A 27 -4.95 4.58 7.35
CA TYR A 27 -4.34 3.28 7.10
C TYR A 27 -2.81 3.33 7.13
N ASP A 28 -2.21 2.23 7.57
CA ASP A 28 -0.76 2.05 7.64
C ASP A 28 -0.23 1.33 6.39
N VAL A 29 -1.05 0.45 5.82
CA VAL A 29 -0.70 -0.38 4.66
C VAL A 29 -1.73 -0.21 3.54
N LEU A 30 -1.26 -0.01 2.32
CA LEU A 30 -2.08 -0.07 1.10
C LEU A 30 -1.67 -1.28 0.28
N ILE A 31 -2.64 -2.13 -0.06
CA ILE A 31 -2.46 -3.27 -0.94
C ILE A 31 -3.09 -2.95 -2.30
N VAL A 32 -2.26 -2.96 -3.34
CA VAL A 32 -2.71 -2.80 -4.74
C VAL A 32 -2.73 -4.17 -5.40
N LEU A 33 -3.92 -4.63 -5.78
CA LEU A 33 -4.10 -5.90 -6.49
C LEU A 33 -3.66 -5.76 -7.95
N LYS A 34 -2.92 -6.78 -8.44
CA LYS A 34 -2.47 -6.93 -9.82
C LYS A 34 -2.88 -8.33 -10.32
N ASN A 35 -2.89 -8.56 -11.63
CA ASN A 35 -3.41 -9.80 -12.22
C ASN A 35 -2.82 -11.09 -11.62
N ASN A 36 -1.53 -11.11 -11.26
CA ASN A 36 -0.84 -12.30 -10.71
C ASN A 36 -0.28 -12.10 -9.28
N GLY A 37 -0.89 -11.21 -8.50
CA GLY A 37 -0.44 -10.97 -7.14
C GLY A 37 -0.85 -9.60 -6.61
N PHE A 38 -0.08 -9.07 -5.68
CA PHE A 38 -0.37 -7.75 -5.13
C PHE A 38 0.90 -7.07 -4.64
N ILE A 39 0.82 -5.74 -4.52
CA ILE A 39 1.90 -4.89 -4.02
C ILE A 39 1.43 -4.29 -2.70
N GLU A 40 2.20 -4.48 -1.65
CA GLU A 40 2.04 -3.82 -0.36
C GLU A 40 2.89 -2.55 -0.35
N TYR A 41 2.29 -1.44 0.05
CA TYR A 41 2.96 -0.20 0.42
C TYR A 41 2.74 0.03 1.91
N ILE A 42 3.80 -0.01 2.70
CA ILE A 42 3.77 0.06 4.16
C ILE A 42 4.40 1.39 4.60
N LYS A 43 3.68 2.17 5.42
CA LYS A 43 4.26 3.32 6.11
C LYS A 43 5.27 2.86 7.14
N SER A 44 6.42 3.49 7.16
CA SER A 44 7.41 3.32 8.20
C SER A 44 8.11 4.64 8.44
N SER A 45 8.85 4.71 9.54
CA SER A 45 9.83 5.76 9.78
C SER A 45 11.21 5.12 9.86
N ASP A 46 12.22 5.85 9.41
CA ASP A 46 13.61 5.54 9.69
C ASP A 46 13.89 5.75 11.18
N ILE A 47 14.62 4.84 11.83
CA ILE A 47 14.78 4.88 13.28
C ILE A 47 15.76 5.97 13.74
N ASP A 48 16.76 6.27 12.90
CA ASP A 48 17.85 7.17 13.24
C ASP A 48 17.47 8.63 12.93
N THR A 49 16.77 8.85 11.81
CA THR A 49 16.41 10.19 11.32
C THR A 49 14.94 10.55 11.55
N ASN A 50 14.10 9.56 11.92
CA ASN A 50 12.64 9.69 12.00
C ASN A 50 11.98 10.15 10.69
N GLU A 51 12.69 10.03 9.55
CA GLU A 51 12.16 10.37 8.24
C GLU A 51 11.08 9.37 7.83
N LYS A 52 9.99 9.88 7.25
CA LYS A 52 8.90 9.02 6.75
C LYS A 52 9.36 8.29 5.50
N VAL A 53 9.30 6.97 5.55
CA VAL A 53 9.66 6.09 4.44
C VAL A 53 8.50 5.17 4.07
N ILE A 54 8.48 4.73 2.82
CA ILE A 54 7.48 3.77 2.34
C ILE A 54 8.18 2.52 1.85
N ILE A 55 7.79 1.39 2.42
CA ILE A 55 8.33 0.09 2.07
C ILE A 55 7.40 -0.54 1.03
N ARG A 56 7.95 -0.93 -0.13
CA ARG A 56 7.22 -1.65 -1.18
C ARG A 56 7.56 -3.13 -1.15
N ARG A 57 6.55 -3.98 -1.08
CA ARG A 57 6.72 -5.43 -1.16
C ARG A 57 5.81 -5.98 -2.24
N GLU A 58 6.40 -6.69 -3.18
CA GLU A 58 5.65 -7.39 -4.22
C GLU A 58 5.49 -8.85 -3.82
N LYS A 59 4.25 -9.31 -3.76
CA LYS A 59 3.90 -10.69 -3.45
C LYS A 59 3.28 -11.32 -4.68
N LYS A 60 3.92 -12.35 -5.20
CA LYS A 60 3.40 -13.20 -6.28
C LYS A 60 2.90 -14.50 -5.67
N ASN A 61 1.82 -15.05 -6.21
CA ASN A 61 1.25 -16.35 -5.80
C ASN A 61 0.99 -16.49 -4.29
N THR A 62 0.76 -15.38 -3.57
CA THR A 62 0.45 -15.37 -2.14
C THR A 62 -1.05 -15.14 -1.95
N SER A 63 -1.65 -15.82 -0.96
CA SER A 63 -3.06 -15.58 -0.62
C SER A 63 -3.21 -14.21 0.04
N LEU A 64 -3.94 -13.31 -0.63
CA LEU A 64 -4.29 -11.99 -0.11
C LEU A 64 -4.92 -12.08 1.28
N TYR A 65 -5.85 -13.02 1.48
CA TYR A 65 -6.53 -13.22 2.75
C TYR A 65 -5.56 -13.55 3.90
N LYS A 66 -4.59 -14.44 3.66
CA LYS A 66 -3.57 -14.79 4.67
C LYS A 66 -2.73 -13.56 5.02
N GLU A 67 -2.39 -12.74 4.04
CA GLU A 67 -1.60 -11.53 4.25
C GLU A 67 -2.37 -10.46 5.03
N ILE A 68 -3.62 -10.18 4.66
CA ILE A 68 -4.48 -9.25 5.41
C ILE A 68 -4.64 -9.72 6.85
N ARG A 69 -4.87 -11.02 7.07
CA ARG A 69 -4.99 -11.59 8.42
C ARG A 69 -3.69 -11.42 9.23
N ARG A 70 -2.53 -11.61 8.60
CA ARG A 70 -1.23 -11.37 9.22
C ARG A 70 -1.08 -9.90 9.63
N LEU A 71 -1.28 -8.97 8.69
CA LEU A 71 -1.14 -7.54 8.93
C LEU A 71 -2.10 -7.02 10.01
N THR A 72 -3.35 -7.45 9.98
CA THR A 72 -4.34 -7.10 11.00
C THR A 72 -4.01 -7.69 12.36
N SER A 73 -3.44 -8.91 12.43
CA SER A 73 -2.93 -9.48 13.69
C SER A 73 -1.73 -8.72 14.26
N GLU A 74 -0.93 -8.11 13.38
CA GLU A 74 0.16 -7.18 13.72
C GLU A 74 -0.35 -5.76 14.04
N LYS A 75 -1.68 -5.56 14.10
CA LYS A 75 -2.38 -4.30 14.37
C LYS A 75 -2.17 -3.20 13.31
N PHE A 76 -1.74 -3.57 12.10
CA PHE A 76 -1.74 -2.64 10.98
C PHE A 76 -3.16 -2.38 10.48
N THR A 77 -3.45 -1.13 10.16
CA THR A 77 -4.68 -0.77 9.44
C THR A 77 -4.43 -0.89 7.94
N VAL A 78 -5.24 -1.71 7.26
CA VAL A 78 -5.01 -2.10 5.85
C VAL A 78 -6.11 -1.56 4.95
N LYS A 79 -5.72 -0.92 3.83
CA LYS A 79 -6.61 -0.57 2.72
C LYS A 79 -6.26 -1.41 1.49
N VAL A 80 -7.25 -1.94 0.80
CA VAL A 80 -7.06 -2.75 -0.41
C VAL A 80 -7.71 -2.03 -1.60
N VAL A 81 -6.99 -1.96 -2.73
CA VAL A 81 -7.45 -1.31 -3.97
C VAL A 81 -7.10 -2.17 -5.19
N LEU A 82 -7.89 -2.05 -6.26
CA LEU A 82 -7.61 -2.68 -7.56
C LEU A 82 -6.73 -1.74 -8.40
N SER A 83 -5.75 -2.28 -9.14
CA SER A 83 -4.87 -1.43 -9.98
C SER A 83 -5.58 -0.68 -11.11
N ASN A 84 -6.81 -1.06 -11.46
CA ASN A 84 -7.60 -0.34 -12.45
C ASN A 84 -8.30 0.90 -11.89
N LEU A 85 -8.24 1.12 -10.57
CA LEU A 85 -8.82 2.30 -9.90
C LEU A 85 -7.78 3.37 -9.54
N SER A 86 -6.49 3.15 -9.81
CA SER A 86 -5.45 4.17 -9.56
C SER A 86 -5.48 5.36 -10.53
N SER A 87 -6.39 5.37 -11.51
CA SER A 87 -6.70 6.56 -12.33
C SER A 87 -7.99 7.28 -11.93
N CYS A 88 -8.76 6.76 -10.96
CA CYS A 88 -9.96 7.44 -10.50
C CYS A 88 -9.54 8.59 -9.57
N TYR A 89 -9.61 9.78 -10.15
CA TYR A 89 -9.58 11.05 -9.45
C TYR A 89 -10.44 10.98 -8.18
N VAL A 90 -9.92 11.66 -7.16
CA VAL A 90 -10.57 12.03 -5.91
C VAL A 90 -12.07 12.25 -6.16
N ASP A 91 -12.92 11.27 -5.80
CA ASP A 91 -14.30 11.45 -5.30
C ASP A 91 -15.09 10.13 -5.24
N ASP A 92 -14.75 9.08 -6.01
CA ASP A 92 -15.58 7.85 -6.07
C ASP A 92 -14.86 6.54 -5.67
N CYS A 93 -14.31 6.47 -4.46
CA CYS A 93 -13.95 5.17 -3.88
C CYS A 93 -15.14 4.58 -3.11
N PHE A 94 -15.88 3.72 -3.80
CA PHE A 94 -16.93 2.82 -3.25
C PHE A 94 -16.58 2.28 -1.85
N TYR A 95 -17.40 2.63 -0.85
CA TYR A 95 -17.46 1.92 0.42
C TYR A 95 -18.11 0.55 0.18
N ALA A 96 -17.31 -0.50 0.03
CA ALA A 96 -17.81 -1.85 0.26
C ALA A 96 -17.99 -2.04 1.78
N ARG A 97 -19.18 -1.72 2.27
CA ARG A 97 -19.64 -2.05 3.61
C ARG A 97 -19.82 -3.57 3.65
N ILE A 98 -18.85 -4.28 4.25
CA ILE A 98 -19.01 -5.69 4.55
C ILE A 98 -19.88 -5.76 5.80
N SER A 99 -21.13 -6.16 5.61
CA SER A 99 -22.12 -6.54 6.62
C SER A 99 -21.69 -7.75 7.44
#